data_AF-A0A2P7QS26-F1
#
_entry.id   AF-A0A2P7QS26-F1
#
_cell.length_a   1.000
_cell.length_b   1.000
_cell.length_c   1.000
_cell.angle_alpha   90.00
_cell.angle_beta   90.00
_cell.angle_gamma   90.00
#
_symmetry.space_group_name_H-M   'P 1'
#
loop_
_entity.id
_entity.type
_entity.pdbx_description
1 polymer ?
#
loop_
_entity_poly.entity_id
_entity_poly.type
_entity_poly.pdbx_seq_one_letter_code
_entity_poly.pdbx_strand_id
1 'polypeptide(L)'
;MAGETAMTMLTLWNDRSPRERIMLGALGCVTASILVWLLVLRPIAEARSSAAATRDQAVQALGETRFYAREIAKLSGAAAQARPKSAQTLAATATAAGLTVSGAEETDGTFRLRFDAVPSKSFFGWVAAVEAQGVPVRTMSAVPNAAGSLKAEVAFGAPR
;
A
#
# COMPACT_ATOMS: atom_id res chain seq x y z
N MET A 1 -49.62 -7.54 -28.93
CA MET A 1 -49.06 -6.16 -28.89
C MET A 1 -47.69 -6.00 -29.55
N ALA A 2 -46.65 -6.81 -29.30
CA ALA A 2 -45.33 -6.64 -29.95
C ALA A 2 -45.29 -7.01 -31.46
N GLY A 3 -46.17 -7.90 -31.91
CA GLY A 3 -46.27 -8.27 -33.33
C GLY A 3 -46.93 -7.19 -34.20
N GLU A 4 -47.92 -6.47 -33.66
CA GLU A 4 -48.57 -5.36 -34.36
C GLU A 4 -47.65 -4.16 -34.53
N THR A 5 -46.81 -3.85 -33.52
CA THR A 5 -45.81 -2.77 -33.63
C THR A 5 -44.73 -3.08 -34.66
N ALA A 6 -44.30 -4.35 -34.77
CA ALA A 6 -43.37 -4.77 -35.81
C ALA A 6 -44.00 -4.67 -37.22
N MET A 7 -45.26 -5.10 -37.37
CA MET A 7 -45.95 -5.07 -38.66
C MET A 7 -46.28 -3.65 -39.14
N THR A 8 -46.63 -2.75 -38.21
CA THR A 8 -46.83 -1.31 -38.49
C THR A 8 -45.52 -0.56 -38.74
N MET A 9 -44.43 -0.92 -38.05
CA MET A 9 -43.09 -0.39 -38.34
C MET A 9 -42.61 -0.78 -39.74
N LEU A 10 -42.86 -2.01 -40.17
CA LEU A 10 -42.46 -2.50 -41.49
C LEU A 10 -43.23 -1.79 -42.62
N THR A 11 -44.52 -1.48 -42.45
CA THR A 11 -45.32 -0.74 -43.43
C THR A 11 -44.93 0.74 -43.50
N LEU A 12 -44.68 1.41 -42.37
CA LEU A 12 -44.16 2.77 -42.31
C LEU A 12 -42.76 2.91 -42.94
N TRP A 13 -41.91 1.90 -42.77
CA TRP A 13 -40.63 1.81 -43.45
C TRP A 13 -40.82 1.64 -44.96
N ASN A 14 -41.84 0.87 -45.37
CA ASN A 14 -42.10 0.59 -46.78
C ASN A 14 -42.69 1.77 -47.58
N ASP A 15 -43.21 2.79 -46.89
CA ASP A 15 -43.76 4.01 -47.49
C ASP A 15 -42.68 5.09 -47.73
N ARG A 16 -41.46 4.88 -47.21
CA ARG A 16 -40.31 5.76 -47.44
C ARG A 16 -39.62 5.46 -48.75
N SER A 17 -39.18 6.51 -49.44
CA SER A 17 -38.51 6.39 -50.73
C SER A 17 -37.24 5.53 -50.62
N PRO A 18 -36.86 4.75 -51.66
CA PRO A 18 -35.68 3.88 -51.63
C PRO A 18 -34.38 4.64 -51.28
N ARG A 19 -34.30 5.92 -51.68
CA ARG A 19 -33.17 6.81 -51.37
C ARG A 19 -33.11 7.17 -49.89
N GLU A 20 -34.24 7.46 -49.25
CA GLU A 20 -34.28 7.75 -47.80
C GLU A 20 -33.87 6.52 -46.97
N ARG A 21 -34.26 5.30 -47.38
CA ARG A 21 -33.85 4.07 -46.67
C ARG A 21 -32.34 3.85 -46.73
N ILE A 22 -31.71 4.16 -47.87
CA ILE A 22 -30.25 4.06 -48.02
C ILE A 22 -29.56 5.11 -47.14
N MET A 23 -30.06 6.35 -47.12
CA MET A 23 -29.51 7.41 -46.26
C MET A 23 -29.66 7.09 -44.77
N LEU A 24 -30.82 6.57 -44.36
CA LEU A 24 -31.07 6.18 -42.97
C LEU A 24 -30.27 4.93 -42.58
N GLY A 25 -30.13 3.96 -43.47
CA GLY A 25 -29.27 2.80 -43.26
C GLY A 25 -27.80 3.20 -43.11
N ALA A 26 -27.31 4.10 -43.97
CA ALA A 26 -25.96 4.64 -43.88
C ALA A 26 -25.74 5.42 -42.58
N LEU A 27 -26.70 6.27 -42.18
CA LEU A 27 -26.66 7.00 -40.91
C LEU A 27 -26.64 6.03 -39.72
N GLY A 28 -27.45 4.97 -39.78
CA GLY A 28 -27.48 3.90 -38.78
C GLY A 28 -26.15 3.16 -38.69
N CYS A 29 -25.52 2.81 -39.80
CA CYS A 29 -24.20 2.17 -39.84
C CYS A 29 -23.10 3.06 -39.24
N VAL A 30 -23.07 4.35 -39.60
CA VAL A 30 -22.10 5.30 -39.03
C VAL A 30 -22.31 5.45 -37.52
N THR A 31 -23.56 5.59 -37.09
CA THR A 31 -23.93 5.70 -35.67
C THR A 31 -23.55 4.43 -34.89
N ALA A 32 -23.86 3.25 -35.43
CA ALA A 32 -23.49 1.97 -34.83
C ALA A 32 -21.96 1.80 -34.74
N SER A 33 -21.21 2.24 -35.75
CA SER A 33 -19.75 2.21 -35.74
C SER A 33 -19.16 3.10 -34.64
N ILE A 34 -19.72 4.31 -34.46
CA ILE A 34 -19.34 5.23 -33.38
C ILE A 34 -19.69 4.62 -32.02
N LEU A 35 -20.86 4.01 -31.88
CA LEU A 35 -21.28 3.35 -30.65
C LEU A 35 -20.37 2.17 -30.32
N VAL A 36 -20.05 1.30 -31.28
CA VAL A 36 -19.09 0.19 -31.07
C VAL A 36 -17.72 0.74 -30.68
N TRP A 37 -17.25 1.80 -31.32
CA TRP A 37 -16.01 2.46 -30.94
C TRP A 37 -16.04 2.97 -29.49
N LEU A 38 -17.13 3.66 -29.09
CA LEU A 38 -17.30 4.20 -27.75
C LEU A 38 -17.56 3.13 -26.67
N LEU A 39 -18.27 2.05 -26.99
CA LEU A 39 -18.62 0.99 -26.04
C LEU A 39 -17.60 -0.15 -25.97
N VAL A 40 -16.73 -0.32 -26.97
CA VAL A 40 -15.75 -1.41 -26.99
C VAL A 40 -14.34 -0.87 -26.80
N LEU A 41 -13.92 0.13 -27.58
CA LEU A 41 -12.55 0.65 -27.47
C LEU A 41 -12.37 1.61 -26.29
N ARG A 42 -13.38 2.43 -25.97
CA ARG A 42 -13.31 3.39 -24.86
C ARG A 42 -13.28 2.76 -23.47
N PRO A 43 -14.10 1.75 -23.10
CA PRO A 43 -13.99 1.13 -21.78
C PRO A 43 -12.68 0.34 -21.60
N ILE A 44 -12.06 -0.13 -22.68
CA ILE A 44 -10.72 -0.73 -22.63
C ILE A 44 -9.65 0.32 -22.32
N ALA A 45 -9.83 1.56 -22.79
CA ALA A 45 -8.97 2.70 -22.45
C ALA A 45 -9.24 3.26 -21.04
N GLU A 46 -10.50 3.32 -20.61
CA GLU A 46 -10.90 3.80 -19.27
C GLU A 46 -10.59 2.79 -18.16
N ALA A 47 -10.68 1.48 -18.43
CA ALA A 47 -10.19 0.44 -17.52
C ALA A 47 -8.66 0.49 -17.34
N ARG A 48 -7.93 0.99 -18.35
CA ARG A 48 -6.50 1.25 -18.24
C ARG A 48 -6.20 2.51 -17.43
N SER A 49 -7.03 3.56 -17.49
CA SER A 49 -6.82 4.76 -16.67
C SER A 49 -7.22 4.56 -15.20
N SER A 50 -8.24 3.74 -14.90
CA SER A 50 -8.57 3.39 -13.51
C SER A 50 -7.49 2.51 -12.88
N ALA A 51 -6.89 1.59 -13.65
CA ALA A 51 -5.74 0.82 -13.21
C ALA A 51 -4.46 1.68 -13.07
N ALA A 52 -4.28 2.73 -13.88
CA ALA A 52 -3.17 3.67 -13.74
C ALA A 52 -3.31 4.53 -12.48
N ALA A 53 -4.52 5.00 -12.14
CA ALA A 53 -4.75 5.78 -10.91
C ALA A 53 -4.51 4.94 -9.63
N THR A 54 -4.92 3.67 -9.63
CA THR A 54 -4.61 2.74 -8.52
C THR A 54 -3.13 2.32 -8.51
N ARG A 55 -2.49 2.23 -9.69
CA ARG A 55 -1.06 1.93 -9.80
C ARG A 55 -0.18 3.10 -9.38
N ASP A 56 -0.54 4.34 -9.67
CA ASP A 56 0.24 5.52 -9.24
C ASP A 56 0.17 5.72 -7.72
N GLN A 57 -0.97 5.44 -7.09
CA GLN A 57 -1.07 5.39 -5.62
C GLN A 57 -0.23 4.25 -5.03
N ALA A 58 -0.22 3.06 -5.65
CA ALA A 58 0.62 1.95 -5.23
C ALA A 58 2.12 2.16 -5.52
N VAL A 59 2.47 2.89 -6.58
CA VAL A 59 3.85 3.22 -6.97
C VAL A 59 4.42 4.35 -6.11
N GLN A 60 3.62 5.35 -5.72
CA GLN A 60 4.01 6.34 -4.72
C GLN A 60 4.22 5.68 -3.35
N ALA A 61 3.30 4.80 -2.93
CA ALA A 61 3.47 4.01 -1.70
C ALA A 61 4.73 3.12 -1.75
N LEU A 62 5.01 2.44 -2.88
CA LEU A 62 6.23 1.65 -3.05
C LEU A 62 7.49 2.52 -3.11
N GLY A 63 7.41 3.73 -3.67
CA GLY A 63 8.50 4.70 -3.74
C GLY A 63 8.91 5.20 -2.36
N GLU A 64 7.92 5.62 -1.55
CA GLU A 64 8.13 6.00 -0.15
C GLU A 64 8.64 4.82 0.67
N THR A 65 8.02 3.63 0.57
CA THR A 65 8.46 2.46 1.33
C THR A 65 9.88 2.04 0.96
N ARG A 66 10.28 2.15 -0.31
CA ARG A 66 11.66 1.86 -0.75
C ARG A 66 12.65 2.93 -0.32
N PHE A 67 12.24 4.20 -0.31
CA PHE A 67 13.06 5.29 0.22
C PHE A 67 13.30 5.10 1.72
N TYR A 68 12.24 4.88 2.50
CA TYR A 68 12.32 4.57 3.93
C TYR A 68 13.10 3.27 4.19
N ALA A 69 12.87 2.21 3.42
CA ALA A 69 13.61 0.95 3.56
C ALA A 69 15.11 1.11 3.24
N ARG A 70 15.47 1.94 2.24
CA ARG A 70 16.88 2.25 1.95
C ARG A 70 17.51 3.12 3.04
N GLU A 71 16.76 4.05 3.60
CA GLU A 71 17.24 4.88 4.71
C GLU A 71 17.44 4.05 5.98
N ILE A 72 16.49 3.15 6.28
CA ILE A 72 16.62 2.15 7.35
C ILE A 72 17.80 1.23 7.07
N ALA A 73 17.98 0.74 5.83
CA ALA A 73 19.10 -0.13 5.46
C ALA A 73 20.47 0.55 5.60
N LYS A 74 20.56 1.86 5.34
CA LYS A 74 21.78 2.64 5.58
C LYS A 74 22.05 2.84 7.07
N LEU A 75 21.02 3.06 7.87
CA LEU A 75 21.13 3.15 9.33
C LEU A 75 21.48 1.79 9.96
N SER A 76 20.94 0.69 9.43
CA SER A 76 21.23 -0.66 9.91
C SER A 76 22.58 -1.19 9.41
N GLY A 77 23.02 -0.79 8.22
CA GLY A 77 24.31 -1.19 7.62
C GLY A 77 25.53 -0.65 8.36
N ALA A 78 25.38 0.43 9.15
CA ALA A 78 26.43 0.93 10.04
C ALA A 78 26.57 0.13 11.34
N ALA A 79 25.62 -0.77 11.66
CA ALA A 79 25.56 -1.54 12.89
C ALA A 79 25.84 -3.04 12.66
N ALA A 80 26.96 -3.36 12.00
CA ALA A 80 27.57 -4.69 12.10
C ALA A 80 28.24 -4.83 13.48
N GLN A 81 27.46 -4.69 14.55
CA GLN A 81 27.91 -4.93 15.92
C GLN A 81 27.44 -6.31 16.36
N ALA A 82 28.24 -6.91 17.25
CA ALA A 82 27.99 -8.22 17.81
C ALA A 82 26.54 -8.35 18.30
N ARG A 83 25.91 -9.48 17.97
CA ARG A 83 24.53 -9.79 18.35
C ARG A 83 24.33 -9.57 19.85
N PRO A 84 23.36 -8.73 20.28
CA PRO A 84 23.12 -8.47 21.69
C PRO A 84 22.71 -9.77 22.38
N LYS A 85 23.34 -10.05 23.53
CA LYS A 85 23.21 -11.32 24.28
C LYS A 85 22.45 -11.16 25.60
N SER A 86 22.22 -9.93 26.05
CA SER A 86 21.49 -9.62 27.29
C SER A 86 20.63 -8.37 27.14
N ALA A 87 19.68 -8.18 28.07
CA ALA A 87 18.87 -6.97 28.14
C ALA A 87 19.73 -5.69 28.26
N GLN A 88 20.87 -5.73 28.98
CA GLN A 88 21.77 -4.57 29.07
C GLN A 88 22.46 -4.26 27.75
N THR A 89 22.93 -5.27 27.01
CA THR A 89 23.55 -5.03 25.68
C THR A 89 22.56 -4.44 24.69
N LEU A 90 21.30 -4.88 24.77
CA LEU A 90 20.22 -4.36 23.95
C LEU A 90 19.81 -2.93 24.36
N ALA A 91 19.82 -2.63 25.66
CA ALA A 91 19.64 -1.26 26.14
C ALA A 91 20.78 -0.34 25.66
N ALA A 92 22.02 -0.84 25.62
CA ALA A 92 23.15 -0.09 25.10
C ALA A 92 23.02 0.21 23.59
N THR A 93 22.47 -0.70 22.78
CA THR A 93 22.21 -0.40 21.35
C THR A 93 21.10 0.63 21.18
N ALA A 94 20.08 0.62 22.04
CA ALA A 94 19.04 1.65 22.04
C ALA A 94 19.61 3.03 22.39
N THR A 95 20.44 3.11 23.43
CA THR A 95 21.14 4.35 23.80
C THR A 95 22.09 4.83 22.70
N ALA A 96 22.81 3.92 22.04
CA ALA A 96 23.66 4.26 20.89
C ALA A 96 22.87 4.81 19.69
N ALA A 97 21.61 4.40 19.53
CA ALA A 97 20.67 4.95 18.56
C ALA A 97 20.00 6.26 19.00
N GLY A 98 20.40 6.82 20.16
CA GLY A 98 19.85 8.06 20.70
C GLY A 98 18.49 7.88 21.39
N LEU A 99 18.10 6.65 21.76
CA LEU A 99 16.87 6.37 22.48
C LEU A 99 17.12 6.29 23.99
N THR A 100 16.25 6.91 24.79
CA THR A 100 16.33 6.83 26.26
C THR A 100 15.53 5.64 26.77
N VAL A 101 16.22 4.62 27.28
CA VAL A 101 15.60 3.44 27.90
C VAL A 101 15.16 3.78 29.32
N SER A 102 13.87 3.63 29.65
CA SER A 102 13.35 3.86 31.00
C SER A 102 13.41 2.62 31.89
N GLY A 103 13.47 1.42 31.28
CA GLY A 103 13.69 0.19 32.02
C GLY A 103 14.13 -0.96 31.12
N ALA A 104 14.96 -1.85 31.65
CA ALA A 104 15.36 -3.08 30.99
C ALA A 104 15.16 -4.24 31.97
N GLU A 105 14.42 -5.25 31.53
CA GLU A 105 14.12 -6.45 32.30
C GLU A 105 14.48 -7.69 31.49
N GLU A 106 14.87 -8.74 32.19
CA GLU A 106 15.16 -10.04 31.60
C GLU A 106 14.34 -11.09 32.36
N THR A 107 13.54 -11.87 31.65
CA THR A 107 12.68 -12.90 32.24
C THR A 107 12.61 -14.10 31.30
N ASP A 108 13.01 -15.28 31.76
CA ASP A 108 12.93 -16.55 31.02
C ASP A 108 13.50 -16.48 29.59
N GLY A 109 14.66 -15.82 29.42
CA GLY A 109 15.31 -15.65 28.11
C GLY A 109 14.57 -14.71 27.16
N THR A 110 13.68 -13.88 27.70
CA THR A 110 13.04 -12.76 26.99
C THR A 110 13.56 -11.45 27.57
N PHE A 111 14.08 -10.58 26.71
CA PHE A 111 14.60 -9.27 27.09
C PHE A 111 13.56 -8.20 26.79
N ARG A 112 13.06 -7.52 27.82
CA ARG A 112 12.03 -6.48 27.71
C ARG A 112 12.65 -5.12 27.97
N LEU A 113 12.46 -4.18 27.03
CA LEU A 113 12.86 -2.79 27.19
C LEU A 113 11.62 -1.91 27.20
N ARG A 114 11.60 -0.94 28.11
CA ARG A 114 10.57 0.10 28.22
C ARG A 114 11.15 1.46 27.88
N PHE A 115 10.31 2.28 27.25
CA PHE A 115 10.60 3.62 26.80
C PHE A 115 9.42 4.53 27.15
N ASP A 116 9.63 5.60 27.90
CA ASP A 116 8.55 6.51 28.29
C ASP A 116 8.19 7.55 27.22
N ALA A 117 9.20 8.03 26.48
CA ALA A 117 9.02 8.95 25.38
C ALA A 117 10.14 8.78 24.35
N VAL A 118 9.82 8.21 23.19
CA VAL A 118 10.77 8.02 22.08
C VAL A 118 10.20 8.54 20.77
N PRO A 119 11.03 9.13 19.88
CA PRO A 119 10.60 9.49 18.53
C PRO A 119 10.22 8.23 17.74
N SER A 120 9.04 8.21 17.13
CA SER A 120 8.52 7.07 16.37
C SER A 120 9.52 6.55 15.33
N LYS A 121 10.10 7.44 14.51
CA LYS A 121 11.04 7.09 13.44
C LYS A 121 12.29 6.39 13.99
N SER A 122 12.88 6.93 15.06
CA SER A 122 14.10 6.39 15.66
C SER A 122 13.85 5.04 16.34
N PHE A 123 12.71 4.89 17.02
CA PHE A 123 12.33 3.63 17.67
C PHE A 123 12.20 2.48 16.67
N PHE A 124 11.37 2.66 15.63
CA PHE A 124 11.18 1.60 14.62
C PHE A 124 12.45 1.31 13.81
N GLY A 125 13.27 2.33 13.53
CA GLY A 125 14.57 2.14 12.88
C GLY A 125 15.54 1.30 13.71
N TRP A 126 15.58 1.53 15.03
CA TRP A 126 16.39 0.72 15.94
C TRP A 126 15.86 -0.72 16.07
N VAL A 127 14.55 -0.92 16.22
CA VAL A 127 13.95 -2.27 16.27
C VAL A 127 14.32 -3.07 15.02
N ALA A 128 14.20 -2.48 13.83
CA ALA A 128 14.58 -3.13 12.57
C ALA A 128 16.08 -3.47 12.51
N ALA A 129 16.95 -2.62 13.06
CA ALA A 129 18.39 -2.90 13.15
C ALA A 129 18.69 -4.08 14.09
N VAL A 130 17.97 -4.20 15.21
CA VAL A 130 18.10 -5.33 16.14
C VAL A 130 17.58 -6.63 15.54
N GLU A 131 16.47 -6.60 14.80
CA GLU A 131 15.96 -7.78 14.10
C GLU A 131 16.92 -8.26 13.01
N ALA A 132 17.57 -7.34 12.28
CA ALA A 132 18.59 -7.66 11.29
C ALA A 132 19.82 -8.36 11.89
N GLN A 133 20.09 -8.17 13.19
CA GLN A 133 21.14 -8.89 13.94
C GLN A 133 20.70 -10.29 14.40
N GLY A 134 19.49 -10.73 14.02
CA GLY A 134 18.96 -12.06 14.31
C GLY A 134 18.29 -12.18 15.68
N VAL A 135 17.91 -11.08 16.31
CA VAL A 135 17.20 -11.07 17.59
C VAL A 135 15.72 -10.78 17.32
N PRO A 136 14.84 -11.80 17.30
CA PRO A 136 13.44 -11.60 16.89
C PRO A 136 12.63 -10.88 17.96
N VAL A 137 11.75 -9.97 17.54
CA VAL A 137 10.74 -9.36 18.41
C VAL A 137 9.67 -10.39 18.76
N ARG A 138 9.41 -10.58 20.05
CA ARG A 138 8.33 -11.46 20.56
C ARG A 138 7.05 -10.69 20.80
N THR A 139 7.16 -9.49 21.37
CA THR A 139 5.99 -8.66 21.71
C THR A 139 6.39 -7.21 21.61
N MET A 140 5.53 -6.37 21.03
CA MET A 140 5.77 -4.94 20.94
C MET A 140 4.45 -4.20 21.19
N SER A 141 4.48 -3.24 22.11
CA SER A 141 3.39 -2.33 22.41
C SER A 141 3.90 -0.91 22.24
N ALA A 142 3.24 -0.10 21.42
CA ALA A 142 3.59 1.30 21.22
C ALA A 142 2.32 2.14 21.32
N VAL A 143 2.29 3.05 22.29
CA VAL A 143 1.16 3.93 22.57
C VAL A 143 1.59 5.37 22.26
N PRO A 144 0.84 6.12 21.45
CA PRO A 144 1.12 7.52 21.21
C PRO A 144 1.08 8.32 22.51
N ASN A 145 2.15 9.10 22.75
CA ASN A 145 2.20 10.11 23.78
C ASN A 145 2.17 11.49 23.09
N ALA A 146 1.74 12.53 23.81
CA ALA A 146 1.51 13.85 23.24
C ALA A 146 2.72 14.38 22.42
N ALA A 147 2.42 15.21 21.41
CA ALA A 147 3.40 15.91 20.58
C ALA A 147 4.43 15.03 19.83
N GLY A 148 4.01 13.86 19.31
CA GLY A 148 4.82 13.07 18.36
C GLY A 148 5.84 12.11 18.98
N SER A 149 5.74 11.87 20.29
CA SER A 149 6.52 10.85 21.01
C SER A 149 5.70 9.58 21.24
N LEU A 150 6.35 8.43 21.42
CA LEU A 150 5.70 7.16 21.76
C LEU A 150 6.17 6.70 23.13
N LYS A 151 5.22 6.18 23.93
CA LYS A 151 5.54 5.26 25.02
C LYS A 151 5.59 3.86 24.41
N ALA A 152 6.75 3.22 24.45
CA ALA A 152 6.96 1.94 23.78
C ALA A 152 7.51 0.90 24.74
N GLU A 153 7.07 -0.33 24.57
CA GLU A 153 7.58 -1.51 25.24
C GLU A 153 7.83 -2.58 24.17
N VAL A 154 9.02 -3.18 24.19
CA VAL A 154 9.39 -4.23 23.25
C VAL A 154 10.09 -5.35 23.99
N ALA A 155 9.67 -6.58 23.69
CA ALA A 155 10.22 -7.81 24.21
C ALA A 155 10.88 -8.58 23.06
N PHE A 156 12.14 -8.95 23.26
CA PHE A 156 12.95 -9.70 22.32
C PHE A 156 13.22 -11.11 22.83
N GLY A 157 13.24 -12.08 21.94
CA GLY A 157 13.63 -13.44 22.29
C GLY A 157 15.14 -13.60 22.42
N ALA A 158 15.57 -14.59 23.21
CA ALA A 158 16.96 -15.00 23.25
C ALA A 158 17.51 -15.25 21.83
N PRO A 159 18.75 -14.81 21.54
CA PRO A 159 19.40 -15.10 20.28
C PRO A 159 19.52 -16.63 20.12
N ARG A 160 18.89 -17.18 19.08
CA ARG A 160 19.07 -18.57 18.64
C ARG A 160 20.45 -18.83 18.07
#